data_AF-A0A0A6WYV2-F1
#
_entry.id   AF-A0A0A6WYV2-F1
#
_cell.length_a   1.000
_cell.length_b   1.000
_cell.length_c   1.000
_cell.angle_alpha   90.00
_cell.angle_beta   90.00
_cell.angle_gamma   90.00
#
_symmetry.space_group_name_H-M   'P 1'
#
loop_
_entity.id
_entity.type
_entity.pdbx_description
1 polymer ?
#
loop_
_entity_poly.entity_id
_entity_poly.type
_entity_poly.pdbx_seq_one_letter_code
_entity_poly.pdbx_strand_id
1 'polypeptide(L)'
;MTYAPHRTPPVRHAPSHEDGADPALRWRARLWIAGGIVVSAALVVFGVWAVVTTPPPPAVLPDGPVSGVSQVSGFRFDVTGLRCGVSSIGPEGLEQRPGGQFCLLDVNVTNKGREPELFNSEVLRIHDANGEAYAVAEQAAVFLNDRNPTLLNEIEPGDTVAGVIPFDVPVDAELNQVTLRGTLSTPGVRLDLPDPR
;
A
#
# COMPACT_ATOMS: atom_id res chain seq x y z
N MET A 1 -75.81 -58.95 23.13
CA MET A 1 -74.88 -60.05 23.48
C MET A 1 -73.50 -59.42 23.61
N THR A 2 -73.04 -59.01 24.80
CA THR A 2 -72.45 -59.81 25.91
C THR A 2 -70.97 -60.15 25.66
N TYR A 3 -70.10 -59.56 26.50
CA TYR A 3 -68.81 -60.07 27.05
C TYR A 3 -67.62 -60.29 26.08
N ALA A 4 -66.56 -59.46 26.09
CA ALA A 4 -65.37 -59.39 26.99
C ALA A 4 -64.18 -60.30 26.53
N PRO A 5 -62.99 -60.27 27.16
CA PRO A 5 -61.78 -59.60 26.61
C PRO A 5 -60.53 -60.51 26.57
N HIS A 6 -59.61 -60.38 25.60
CA HIS A 6 -58.36 -61.16 25.61
C HIS A 6 -57.17 -60.35 25.07
N ARG A 7 -56.26 -59.89 25.95
CA ARG A 7 -54.95 -60.47 26.32
C ARG A 7 -53.95 -60.60 25.15
N THR A 8 -52.87 -59.81 25.25
CA THR A 8 -51.63 -59.90 24.46
C THR A 8 -50.82 -61.17 24.82
N PRO A 9 -50.10 -61.74 23.84
CA PRO A 9 -48.89 -62.53 24.09
C PRO A 9 -47.65 -62.01 23.30
N PRO A 10 -46.44 -62.48 23.61
CA PRO A 10 -45.20 -61.71 23.54
C PRO A 10 -44.42 -61.82 22.22
N VAL A 11 -43.40 -60.96 22.13
CA VAL A 11 -42.38 -60.81 21.07
C VAL A 11 -41.76 -62.16 20.66
N ARG A 12 -41.59 -62.34 19.35
CA ARG A 12 -40.68 -63.32 18.76
C ARG A 12 -39.72 -62.60 17.83
N HIS A 13 -38.44 -62.55 18.21
CA HIS A 13 -37.36 -62.14 17.32
C HIS A 13 -37.17 -63.19 16.22
N ALA A 14 -37.06 -62.73 14.98
CA ALA A 14 -36.59 -63.52 13.84
C ALA A 14 -35.52 -62.71 13.08
N PRO A 15 -34.55 -63.40 12.48
CA PRO A 15 -33.16 -62.93 12.34
C PRO A 15 -32.94 -62.01 11.13
N SER A 16 -31.93 -61.15 11.26
CA SER A 16 -31.36 -60.36 10.16
C SER A 16 -30.68 -61.28 9.16
N HIS A 17 -31.22 -61.37 7.95
CA HIS A 17 -30.49 -61.89 6.80
C HIS A 17 -29.68 -60.74 6.21
N GLU A 18 -28.37 -60.88 6.28
CA GLU A 18 -27.38 -60.00 5.68
C GLU A 18 -27.51 -60.02 4.15
N ASP A 19 -27.46 -58.84 3.52
CA ASP A 19 -27.13 -58.69 2.10
C ASP A 19 -25.70 -58.16 2.02
N GLY A 20 -24.79 -59.08 1.66
CA GLY A 20 -23.37 -58.81 1.48
C GLY A 20 -23.12 -57.92 0.28
N ALA A 21 -22.54 -56.74 0.54
CA ALA A 21 -21.85 -55.95 -0.47
C ALA A 21 -20.35 -55.98 -0.18
N ASP A 22 -19.62 -56.62 -1.09
CA ASP A 22 -18.20 -56.93 -1.09
C ASP A 22 -17.29 -55.72 -0.71
N PRO A 23 -16.52 -55.77 0.39
CA PRO A 23 -15.75 -54.62 0.90
C PRO A 23 -14.58 -54.23 0.01
N ALA A 24 -14.10 -55.12 -0.87
CA ALA A 24 -12.92 -54.91 -1.70
C ALA A 24 -13.14 -53.87 -2.82
N LEU A 25 -14.38 -53.71 -3.30
CA LEU A 25 -14.69 -52.78 -4.39
C LEU A 25 -14.83 -51.33 -3.90
N ARG A 26 -15.13 -51.13 -2.61
CA ARG A 26 -15.37 -49.80 -2.02
C ARG A 26 -14.09 -49.02 -1.73
N TRP A 27 -12.98 -49.72 -1.50
CA TRP A 27 -11.67 -49.11 -1.24
C TRP A 27 -11.06 -48.51 -2.51
N ARG A 28 -11.14 -49.22 -3.64
CA ARG A 28 -10.52 -48.80 -4.90
C ARG A 28 -11.19 -47.56 -5.50
N ALA A 29 -12.51 -47.41 -5.34
CA ALA A 29 -13.25 -46.24 -5.82
C ALA A 29 -13.03 -44.98 -4.96
N ARG A 30 -12.71 -45.12 -3.67
CA ARG A 30 -12.47 -43.99 -2.75
C ARG A 30 -11.14 -43.29 -2.96
N LEU A 31 -10.15 -43.96 -3.57
CA LEU A 31 -8.83 -43.39 -3.82
C LEU A 31 -8.76 -42.47 -5.05
N TRP A 32 -9.68 -42.58 -6.02
CA TRP A 32 -9.66 -41.74 -7.23
C TRP A 32 -10.30 -40.36 -7.07
N ILE A 33 -11.24 -40.18 -6.12
CA ILE A 33 -11.92 -38.88 -5.93
C ILE A 33 -11.11 -37.95 -5.01
N ALA A 34 -10.39 -38.50 -4.02
CA ALA A 34 -9.52 -37.70 -3.14
C ALA A 34 -8.25 -37.20 -3.83
N GLY A 35 -7.70 -37.97 -4.78
CA GLY A 35 -6.51 -37.58 -5.56
C GLY A 35 -6.77 -36.46 -6.58
N GLY A 36 -7.97 -36.43 -7.19
CA GLY A 36 -8.31 -35.42 -8.19
C GLY A 36 -8.52 -34.01 -7.62
N ILE A 37 -9.12 -33.89 -6.43
CA ILE A 37 -9.45 -32.60 -5.81
C ILE A 37 -8.19 -31.90 -5.24
N VAL A 38 -7.21 -32.66 -4.76
CA VAL A 38 -5.95 -32.10 -4.23
C VAL A 38 -5.08 -31.51 -5.36
N VAL A 39 -5.11 -32.10 -6.56
CA VAL A 39 -4.35 -31.58 -7.72
C VAL A 39 -4.97 -30.29 -8.27
N SER A 40 -6.30 -30.14 -8.23
CA SER A 40 -6.98 -28.91 -8.68
C SER A 40 -6.82 -27.74 -7.72
N ALA A 41 -6.85 -27.98 -6.41
CA ALA A 41 -6.58 -26.94 -5.41
C ALA A 41 -5.11 -26.46 -5.44
N ALA A 42 -4.16 -27.38 -5.71
CA ALA A 42 -2.75 -27.03 -5.84
C ALA A 42 -2.46 -26.15 -7.08
N LEU A 43 -3.13 -26.39 -8.22
CA LEU A 43 -2.92 -25.58 -9.43
C LEU A 43 -3.56 -24.19 -9.36
N VAL A 44 -4.69 -24.03 -8.65
CA VAL A 44 -5.30 -22.70 -8.43
C VAL A 44 -4.50 -21.89 -7.41
N VAL A 45 -3.94 -22.52 -6.37
CA VAL A 45 -3.06 -21.83 -5.40
C VAL A 45 -1.71 -21.47 -6.04
N PHE A 46 -1.13 -22.32 -6.90
CA PHE A 46 0.14 -21.99 -7.57
C PHE A 46 0.00 -20.94 -8.69
N GLY A 47 -1.12 -20.95 -9.43
CA GLY A 47 -1.40 -19.95 -10.47
C GLY A 47 -1.69 -18.55 -9.91
N VAL A 48 -2.41 -18.46 -8.78
CA VAL A 48 -2.67 -17.19 -8.08
C VAL A 48 -1.43 -16.68 -7.33
N TRP A 49 -0.55 -17.57 -6.86
CA TRP A 49 0.72 -17.14 -6.24
C TRP A 49 1.69 -16.54 -7.27
N ALA A 50 1.76 -17.07 -8.50
CA ALA A 50 2.69 -16.58 -9.52
C ALA A 50 2.32 -15.20 -10.12
N VAL A 51 1.04 -14.83 -10.18
CA VAL A 51 0.59 -13.53 -10.72
C VAL A 51 0.76 -12.40 -9.71
N VAL A 52 0.77 -12.70 -8.41
CA VAL A 52 0.90 -11.70 -7.33
C VAL A 52 2.36 -11.34 -7.05
N THR A 53 3.33 -12.18 -7.43
CA THR A 53 4.75 -11.96 -7.13
C THR A 53 5.59 -11.52 -8.33
N THR A 54 5.04 -11.32 -9.52
CA THR A 54 5.78 -10.66 -10.59
C THR A 54 5.82 -9.16 -10.31
N PRO A 55 6.96 -8.59 -9.89
CA PRO A 55 7.09 -7.14 -9.89
C PRO A 55 6.82 -6.65 -11.32
N PRO A 56 6.01 -5.59 -11.52
CA PRO A 56 5.87 -5.01 -12.84
C PRO A 56 7.27 -4.68 -13.36
N PRO A 57 7.57 -4.96 -14.64
CA PRO A 57 8.86 -4.61 -15.20
C PRO A 57 9.12 -3.13 -14.90
N PRO A 58 10.33 -2.78 -14.42
CA PRO A 58 10.66 -1.39 -14.16
C PRO A 58 10.36 -0.60 -15.42
N ALA A 59 9.53 0.44 -15.28
CA ALA A 59 9.28 1.38 -16.37
C ALA A 59 10.62 2.05 -16.70
N VAL A 60 11.28 1.57 -17.75
CA VAL A 60 12.48 2.19 -18.28
C VAL A 60 12.04 3.50 -18.94
N LEU A 61 12.18 4.60 -18.20
CA LEU A 61 12.13 5.92 -18.79
C LEU A 61 13.42 6.16 -19.59
N PRO A 62 13.35 6.81 -20.76
CA PRO A 62 14.53 7.10 -21.56
C PRO A 62 15.51 8.01 -20.80
N ASP A 63 16.79 7.67 -20.86
CA ASP A 63 17.91 8.42 -20.26
C ASP A 63 17.95 9.87 -20.77
N GLY A 64 17.42 10.78 -19.95
CA GLY A 64 17.57 12.22 -20.06
C GLY A 64 17.97 12.78 -18.69
N PRO A 65 18.50 14.02 -18.61
CA PRO A 65 19.00 14.59 -17.36
C PRO A 65 17.93 14.51 -16.27
N VAL A 66 18.33 14.02 -15.09
CA VAL A 66 17.46 13.74 -13.94
C VAL A 66 16.82 15.04 -13.45
N SER A 67 15.64 15.33 -13.99
CA SER A 67 14.71 16.33 -13.49
C SER A 67 13.35 15.66 -13.51
N GLY A 68 13.01 15.08 -12.36
CA GLY A 68 11.83 14.26 -12.19
C GLY A 68 10.55 15.08 -12.25
N VAL A 69 9.99 15.27 -13.44
CA VAL A 69 8.67 15.89 -13.62
C VAL A 69 7.59 14.82 -13.38
N SER A 70 6.93 14.86 -12.23
CA SER A 70 5.76 14.01 -11.94
C SER A 70 4.47 14.82 -12.00
N GLN A 71 3.43 14.28 -12.67
CA GLN A 71 2.09 14.86 -12.66
C GLN A 71 1.21 14.13 -11.64
N VAL A 72 0.80 14.82 -10.58
CA VAL A 72 -0.18 14.35 -9.60
C VAL A 72 -1.26 15.39 -9.48
N SER A 73 -2.54 14.99 -9.61
CA SER A 73 -3.70 15.88 -9.49
C SER A 73 -3.55 17.21 -10.23
N GLY A 74 -3.01 17.19 -11.45
CA GLY A 74 -2.79 18.41 -12.22
C GLY A 74 -1.57 19.25 -11.78
N PHE A 75 -0.83 18.89 -10.74
CA PHE A 75 0.44 19.53 -10.39
C PHE A 75 1.63 18.86 -11.03
N ARG A 76 2.59 19.67 -11.50
CA ARG A 76 3.97 19.25 -11.74
C ARG A 76 4.79 19.50 -10.48
N PHE A 77 5.60 18.52 -10.12
CA PHE A 77 6.51 18.59 -8.99
C PHE A 77 7.95 18.42 -9.46
N ASP A 78 8.82 19.33 -9.05
CA ASP A 78 10.25 19.34 -9.38
C ASP A 78 11.08 19.42 -8.09
N VAL A 79 11.96 18.45 -7.86
CA VAL A 79 12.89 18.44 -6.71
C VAL A 79 14.11 19.31 -7.04
N THR A 80 14.45 20.23 -6.14
CA THR A 80 15.56 21.18 -6.32
C THR A 80 16.69 21.00 -5.32
N GLY A 81 16.44 20.35 -4.18
CA GLY A 81 17.45 20.07 -3.16
C GLY A 81 16.92 19.22 -2.02
N LEU A 82 17.86 18.66 -1.25
CA LEU A 82 17.62 17.92 -0.02
C LEU A 82 18.69 18.32 1.00
N ARG A 83 18.27 18.68 2.22
CA ARG A 83 19.15 18.98 3.36
C ARG A 83 18.67 18.27 4.61
N CYS A 84 19.53 17.47 5.23
CA CYS A 84 19.22 16.72 6.46
C CYS A 84 19.94 17.30 7.69
N GLY A 85 19.66 16.74 8.86
CA GLY A 85 20.32 17.12 10.12
C GLY A 85 19.67 18.28 10.87
N VAL A 86 18.44 18.67 10.51
CA VAL A 86 17.73 19.76 11.20
C VAL A 86 17.08 19.22 12.48
N SER A 87 17.47 19.76 13.63
CA SER A 87 17.02 19.27 14.96
C SER A 87 15.70 19.87 15.45
N SER A 88 15.25 20.98 14.84
CA SER A 88 14.01 21.66 15.22
C SER A 88 13.53 22.60 14.13
N ILE A 89 12.21 22.73 13.98
CA ILE A 89 11.55 23.62 13.01
C ILE A 89 10.46 24.41 13.72
N GLY A 90 10.40 25.72 13.48
CA GLY A 90 9.38 26.61 14.05
C GLY A 90 9.96 27.68 14.97
N PRO A 91 9.13 28.65 15.40
CA PRO A 91 9.55 29.73 16.29
C PRO A 91 9.75 29.23 17.72
N GLU A 92 10.47 30.02 18.52
CA GLU A 92 10.75 29.72 19.92
C GLU A 92 9.46 29.45 20.71
N GLY A 93 9.41 28.31 21.41
CA GLY A 93 8.25 27.87 22.18
C GLY A 93 7.17 27.13 21.40
N LEU A 94 7.28 27.02 20.07
CA LEU A 94 6.40 26.23 19.20
C LEU A 94 7.19 25.25 18.30
N GLU A 95 8.45 25.00 18.64
CA GLU A 95 9.34 24.18 17.81
C GLU A 95 8.84 22.74 17.74
N GLN A 96 8.74 22.23 16.53
CA GLN A 96 8.61 20.81 16.24
C GLN A 96 9.98 20.17 16.37
N ARG A 97 10.03 18.98 16.98
CA ARG A 97 11.25 18.17 17.13
C ARG A 97 11.04 16.81 16.46
N PRO A 98 12.01 16.32 15.69
CA PRO A 98 11.92 15.02 15.05
C PRO A 98 12.23 13.90 16.05
N GLY A 99 11.80 12.68 15.74
CA GLY A 99 12.25 11.46 16.41
C GLY A 99 13.70 11.11 16.10
N GLY A 100 14.18 11.42 14.89
CA GLY A 100 15.59 11.31 14.51
C GLY A 100 16.17 12.65 14.09
N GLN A 101 15.90 13.04 12.85
CA GLN A 101 16.27 14.32 12.26
C GLN A 101 15.21 14.75 11.25
N PHE A 102 15.10 16.07 11.01
CA PHE A 102 14.37 16.54 9.85
C PHE A 102 15.27 16.55 8.61
N CYS A 103 14.75 15.98 7.53
CA CYS A 103 15.24 16.17 6.17
C CYS A 103 14.28 17.08 5.41
N LEU A 104 14.81 18.18 4.87
CA LEU A 104 14.09 19.24 4.17
C LEU A 104 14.24 19.05 2.67
N LEU A 105 13.15 18.75 1.99
CA LEU A 105 13.08 18.64 0.54
C LEU A 105 12.65 19.98 -0.06
N ASP A 106 13.55 20.64 -0.79
CA ASP A 106 13.27 21.89 -1.50
C ASP A 106 12.62 21.56 -2.86
N VAL A 107 11.44 22.12 -3.13
CA VAL A 107 10.61 21.76 -4.30
C VAL A 107 10.08 22.99 -5.04
N ASN A 108 9.82 22.81 -6.33
CA ASN A 108 8.95 23.69 -7.11
C ASN A 108 7.68 22.93 -7.48
N VAL A 109 6.53 23.51 -7.17
CA VAL A 109 5.22 22.93 -7.48
C VAL A 109 4.51 23.86 -8.47
N THR A 110 4.17 23.35 -9.65
CA THR A 110 3.46 24.10 -10.69
C THR A 110 2.05 23.56 -10.90
N ASN A 111 1.02 24.40 -10.81
CA ASN A 111 -0.33 23.99 -11.20
C ASN A 111 -0.43 23.89 -12.74
N LYS A 112 -0.68 22.69 -13.27
CA LYS A 112 -0.96 22.39 -14.69
C LYS A 112 -2.45 22.12 -14.96
N GLY A 113 -3.29 22.27 -13.94
CA GLY A 113 -4.74 22.26 -14.02
C GLY A 113 -5.29 23.53 -14.68
N ARG A 114 -6.61 23.70 -14.56
CA ARG A 114 -7.36 24.83 -15.15
C ARG A 114 -8.03 25.72 -14.11
N GLU A 115 -7.97 25.32 -12.85
CA GLU A 115 -8.58 26.02 -11.72
C GLU A 115 -7.54 26.17 -10.61
N PRO A 116 -7.67 27.18 -9.73
CA PRO A 116 -6.89 27.26 -8.51
C PRO A 116 -7.08 26.00 -7.68
N GLU A 117 -6.00 25.42 -7.19
CA GLU A 117 -6.05 24.18 -6.42
C GLU A 117 -5.01 24.22 -5.30
N LEU A 118 -5.35 23.64 -4.14
CA LEU A 118 -4.42 23.48 -3.02
C LEU A 118 -3.53 22.25 -3.25
N PHE A 119 -2.22 22.42 -3.11
CA PHE A 119 -1.29 21.29 -3.16
C PHE A 119 -1.37 20.47 -1.87
N ASN A 120 -1.72 19.18 -1.98
CA ASN A 120 -1.73 18.27 -0.84
C ASN A 120 -0.38 17.53 -0.72
N SER A 121 0.45 17.91 0.25
CA SER A 121 1.75 17.26 0.51
C SER A 121 1.64 15.85 1.10
N GLU A 122 0.51 15.44 1.67
CA GLU A 122 0.33 14.11 2.30
C GLU A 122 0.49 12.95 1.30
N VAL A 123 0.36 13.26 0.02
CA VAL A 123 0.52 12.30 -1.07
C VAL A 123 1.98 11.92 -1.32
N LEU A 124 2.92 12.66 -0.73
CA LEU A 124 4.35 12.43 -0.82
C LEU A 124 4.84 11.38 0.17
N ARG A 125 5.84 10.63 -0.25
CA ARG A 125 6.68 9.79 0.61
C ARG A 125 8.12 9.92 0.20
N ILE A 126 9.03 10.05 1.16
CA ILE A 126 10.47 9.94 0.91
C ILE A 126 10.92 8.54 1.30
N HIS A 127 11.88 7.99 0.57
CA HIS A 127 12.36 6.63 0.74
C HIS A 127 13.86 6.60 0.96
N ASP A 128 14.30 5.65 1.79
CA ASP A 128 15.71 5.34 1.96
C ASP A 128 16.21 4.23 1.02
N ALA A 129 17.51 3.97 1.06
CA ALA A 129 18.18 2.93 0.30
C ALA A 129 17.64 1.50 0.56
N ASN A 130 16.99 1.27 1.71
CA ASN A 130 16.36 0.00 2.05
C ASN A 130 14.90 -0.08 1.57
N GLY A 131 14.35 1.01 1.03
CA GLY A 131 12.98 1.14 0.57
C GLY A 131 11.97 1.48 1.67
N GLU A 132 12.42 1.80 2.89
CA GLU A 132 11.54 2.30 3.94
C GLU A 132 10.95 3.64 3.52
N ALA A 133 9.70 3.90 3.89
CA ALA A 133 8.95 5.07 3.42
C ALA A 133 8.54 5.97 4.59
N TYR A 134 8.95 7.23 4.55
CA TYR A 134 8.66 8.23 5.58
C TYR A 134 7.62 9.22 5.06
N ALA A 135 6.69 9.59 5.94
CA ALA A 135 5.64 10.56 5.66
C ALA A 135 6.12 11.99 5.90
N VAL A 136 5.45 12.95 5.27
CA VAL A 136 5.69 14.38 5.51
C VAL A 136 5.39 14.72 6.98
N ALA A 137 6.27 15.51 7.59
CA ALA A 137 6.08 16.08 8.92
C ALA A 137 5.20 17.34 8.84
N GLU A 138 3.90 17.16 8.59
CA GLU A 138 2.95 18.24 8.27
C GLU A 138 2.92 19.38 9.31
N GLN A 139 3.03 19.07 10.60
CA GLN A 139 3.06 20.07 11.67
C GLN A 139 4.29 20.99 11.57
N ALA A 140 5.43 20.46 11.10
CA ALA A 140 6.63 21.25 10.87
C ALA A 140 6.56 22.01 9.52
N ALA A 141 5.89 21.44 8.52
CA ALA A 141 5.77 22.01 7.18
C ALA A 141 5.12 23.39 7.18
N VAL A 142 4.15 23.63 8.07
CA VAL A 142 3.48 24.93 8.22
C VAL A 142 4.47 26.06 8.51
N PHE A 143 5.48 25.81 9.35
CA PHE A 143 6.47 26.82 9.71
C PHE A 143 7.51 27.10 8.62
N LEU A 144 7.66 26.19 7.65
CA LEU A 144 8.61 26.35 6.54
C LEU A 144 8.00 27.05 5.33
N ASN A 145 6.68 27.15 5.27
CA ASN A 145 5.93 27.69 4.14
C ASN A 145 5.01 28.85 4.57
N ASP A 146 5.44 29.69 5.52
CA ASP A 146 4.64 30.78 6.08
C ASP A 146 4.65 32.07 5.24
N ARG A 147 5.37 32.10 4.11
CA ARG A 147 5.54 33.27 3.22
C ARG A 147 4.83 33.09 1.89
N ASN A 148 4.22 34.17 1.37
CA ASN A 148 3.61 34.18 0.06
C ASN A 148 4.64 34.43 -1.07
N PRO A 149 4.52 33.75 -2.23
CA PRO A 149 3.59 32.64 -2.50
C PRO A 149 3.97 31.37 -1.71
N THR A 150 2.96 30.61 -1.27
CA THR A 150 3.12 29.44 -0.37
C THR A 150 2.36 28.22 -0.88
N LEU A 151 2.85 27.03 -0.53
CA LEU A 151 2.15 25.76 -0.73
C LEU A 151 0.92 25.59 0.20
N LEU A 152 0.74 26.47 1.19
CA LEU A 152 -0.41 26.44 2.12
C LEU A 152 -1.68 27.09 1.55
N ASN A 153 -1.59 27.71 0.38
CA ASN A 153 -2.69 28.37 -0.31
C ASN A 153 -2.95 27.69 -1.66
N GLU A 154 -4.10 28.01 -2.25
CA GLU A 154 -4.38 27.62 -3.64
C GLU A 154 -3.34 28.24 -4.58
N ILE A 155 -2.87 27.42 -5.52
CA ILE A 155 -1.92 27.81 -6.56
C ILE A 155 -2.72 28.05 -7.84
N GLU A 156 -2.59 29.24 -8.43
CA GLU A 156 -3.27 29.60 -9.68
C GLU A 156 -2.77 28.75 -10.87
N PRO A 157 -3.62 28.47 -11.88
CA PRO A 157 -3.22 27.75 -13.07
C PRO A 157 -2.00 28.35 -13.78
N GLY A 158 -0.96 27.55 -13.99
CA GLY A 158 0.29 27.97 -14.63
C GLY A 158 1.35 28.52 -13.67
N ASP A 159 0.96 28.91 -12.46
CA ASP A 159 1.89 29.44 -11.47
C ASP A 159 2.75 28.34 -10.85
N THR A 160 3.96 28.72 -10.46
CA THR A 160 4.91 27.85 -9.77
C THR A 160 5.25 28.45 -8.42
N VAL A 161 5.12 27.63 -7.38
CA VAL A 161 5.42 27.99 -6.01
C VAL A 161 6.58 27.14 -5.51
N ALA A 162 7.59 27.81 -4.97
CA ALA A 162 8.68 27.14 -4.25
C ALA A 162 8.23 26.84 -2.82
N GLY A 163 8.62 25.68 -2.31
CA GLY A 163 8.34 25.31 -0.92
C GLY A 163 9.33 24.31 -0.37
N VAL A 164 9.20 24.06 0.93
CA VAL A 164 10.07 23.13 1.65
C VAL A 164 9.21 22.11 2.38
N ILE A 165 9.47 20.83 2.12
CA ILE A 165 8.68 19.71 2.65
C ILE A 165 9.56 18.92 3.62
N PRO A 166 9.29 18.98 4.94
CA PRO A 166 10.07 18.28 5.93
C PRO A 166 9.62 16.82 6.09
N PHE A 167 10.58 15.93 6.33
CA PHE A 167 10.37 14.53 6.70
C PHE A 167 11.11 14.25 8.01
N ASP A 168 10.48 13.52 8.93
CA ASP A 168 11.14 12.99 10.13
C ASP A 168 11.69 11.60 9.83
N VAL A 169 13.00 11.45 9.88
CA VAL A 169 13.72 10.23 9.49
C VAL A 169 14.80 9.88 10.52
N PRO A 170 15.23 8.61 10.61
CA PRO A 170 16.39 8.22 11.39
C PRO A 170 17.66 9.01 11.01
N VAL A 171 18.58 9.19 11.96
CA VAL A 171 19.82 9.95 11.76
C VAL A 171 20.77 9.33 10.72
N ASP A 172 20.64 8.02 10.51
CA ASP A 172 21.44 7.18 9.62
C ASP A 172 20.70 6.79 8.32
N ALA A 173 19.50 7.35 8.08
CA ALA A 173 18.74 7.08 6.87
C ALA A 173 19.39 7.72 5.63
N GLU A 174 19.74 6.89 4.65
CA GLU A 174 20.23 7.33 3.35
C GLU A 174 19.06 7.48 2.37
N LEU A 175 18.56 8.71 2.21
CA LEU A 175 17.41 9.02 1.36
C LEU A 175 17.81 9.06 -0.12
N ASN A 176 17.08 8.33 -0.97
CA ASN A 176 17.41 8.23 -2.40
C ASN A 176 16.23 8.51 -3.34
N GLN A 177 14.99 8.42 -2.86
CA GLN A 177 13.80 8.54 -3.72
C GLN A 177 12.67 9.30 -3.05
N VAL A 178 11.87 10.00 -3.84
CA VAL A 178 10.57 10.54 -3.43
C VAL A 178 9.48 9.95 -4.33
N THR A 179 8.41 9.46 -3.71
CA THR A 179 7.23 8.96 -4.39
C THR A 179 6.09 9.95 -4.27
N LEU A 180 5.50 10.30 -5.40
CA LEU A 180 4.28 11.10 -5.52
C LEU A 180 3.10 10.17 -5.83
N ARG A 181 2.11 10.10 -4.93
CA ARG A 181 0.89 9.31 -5.18
C ARG A 181 -0.25 10.21 -5.67
N GLY A 182 -1.08 9.74 -6.60
CA GLY A 182 -2.28 10.47 -7.03
C GLY A 182 -3.34 10.55 -5.95
N THR A 183 -3.55 9.44 -5.25
CA THR A 183 -4.37 9.26 -4.06
C THR A 183 -3.64 8.29 -3.13
N LEU A 184 -4.01 8.23 -1.84
CA LEU A 184 -3.39 7.28 -0.90
C LEU A 184 -3.46 5.80 -1.37
N SER A 185 -4.40 5.47 -2.26
CA SER A 185 -4.65 4.13 -2.82
C SER A 185 -4.01 3.82 -4.18
N THR A 186 -3.42 4.79 -4.89
CA THR A 186 -2.83 4.56 -6.23
C THR A 186 -1.32 4.30 -6.17
N PRO A 187 -0.76 3.46 -7.06
CA PRO A 187 0.69 3.37 -7.27
C PRO A 187 1.25 4.75 -7.65
N GLY A 188 2.27 5.23 -6.93
CA GLY A 188 2.85 6.56 -7.15
C GLY A 188 3.95 6.57 -8.21
N VAL A 189 4.31 7.77 -8.67
CA VAL A 189 5.48 8.03 -9.51
C VAL A 189 6.69 8.22 -8.61
N ARG A 190 7.79 7.53 -8.90
CA ARG A 190 9.07 7.66 -8.17
C ARG A 190 10.01 8.60 -8.90
N LEU A 191 10.66 9.47 -8.13
CA LEU A 191 11.70 10.38 -8.57
C LEU A 191 12.94 10.15 -7.73
N ASP A 192 14.10 10.04 -8.37
CA ASP A 192 15.36 9.98 -7.65
C ASP A 192 15.70 11.36 -7.07
N LEU A 193 16.26 11.36 -5.86
CA LEU A 193 16.67 12.57 -5.18
C LEU A 193 18.04 13.01 -5.67
N PRO A 194 18.31 14.34 -5.73
CA PRO A 194 19.66 14.82 -5.92
C PRO A 194 20.53 14.45 -4.72
N ASP A 195 21.84 14.36 -4.93
CA ASP A 195 22.78 14.16 -3.84
C ASP A 195 22.57 15.22 -2.74
N PRO A 196 22.58 14.83 -1.45
CA PRO A 196 22.47 15.77 -0.34
C PRO A 196 23.57 16.83 -0.40
N ARG A 197 23.23 18.10 -0.17
CA ARG A 197 24.20 19.21 -0.15
C ARG A 197 24.54 19.66 1.27
#